data_AF-A0A2D9GA16-F1
#
_entry.id   AF-A0A2D9GA16-F1
#
_cell.length_a   1.000
_cell.length_b   1.000
_cell.length_c   1.000
_cell.angle_alpha   90.00
_cell.angle_beta   90.00
_cell.angle_gamma   90.00
#
_symmetry.space_group_name_H-M   'P 1'
#
loop_
_entity.id
_entity.type
_entity.pdbx_description
1 polymer ?
#
loop_
_entity_poly.entity_id
_entity_poly.type
_entity_poly.pdbx_seq_one_letter_code
_entity_poly.pdbx_strand_id
1 'polypeptide(L)' 'MEINYETLIAGIGCLTYLVTCLIRGAFWKQNWTNKGGQWVSREDGPIFYIIMILLFGALGPFLILEGLNII' A
#
# COMPACT_ATOMS: atom_id res chain seq x y z
N MET A 1 22.80 -5.28 -16.27
CA MET A 1 21.50 -4.87 -15.70
C MET A 1 21.82 -3.96 -14.54
N GLU A 2 21.72 -2.65 -14.75
CA GLU A 2 21.85 -1.67 -13.66
C GLU A 2 20.62 -1.83 -12.76
N ILE A 3 20.74 -1.67 -11.44
CA ILE A 3 19.58 -1.77 -10.55
C ILE A 3 19.22 -0.34 -10.15
N ASN A 4 17.98 0.07 -10.43
CA ASN A 4 17.45 1.33 -9.93
C ASN A 4 16.93 1.10 -8.51
N TYR A 5 17.82 1.36 -7.55
CA TYR A 5 17.54 1.15 -6.13
C TYR A 5 16.41 2.04 -5.60
N GLU A 6 16.25 3.25 -6.11
CA GLU A 6 15.18 4.16 -5.66
C GLU A 6 13.80 3.58 -5.99
N THR A 7 13.64 3.11 -7.24
CA THR A 7 12.39 2.51 -7.74
C THR A 7 12.13 1.17 -7.03
N LEU A 8 13.18 0.37 -6.83
CA LEU A 8 13.10 -0.90 -6.12
C LEU A 8 12.65 -0.72 -4.65
N ILE A 9 13.22 0.27 -3.94
CA ILE A 9 12.86 0.59 -2.56
C ILE A 9 11.40 1.07 -2.49
N ALA A 10 10.95 1.88 -3.44
CA ALA A 10 9.55 2.33 -3.51
C ALA A 10 8.57 1.16 -3.70
N GLY A 11 8.90 0.20 -4.58
CA GLY A 11 8.11 -1.00 -4.80
C GLY A 11 8.04 -1.90 -3.56
N ILE A 12 9.17 -2.14 -2.89
CA ILE A 12 9.23 -2.88 -1.62
C ILE A 12 8.42 -2.15 -0.53
N GLY A 13 8.48 -0.82 -0.48
CA GLY A 13 7.70 0.00 0.43
C GLY A 13 6.20 -0.17 0.23
N CYS A 14 5.73 -0.16 -1.02
CA CYS A 14 4.32 -0.39 -1.37
C CYS A 14 3.84 -1.75 -0.88
N LEU A 15 4.61 -2.82 -1.11
CA LEU A 15 4.26 -4.16 -0.65
C LEU A 15 4.30 -4.28 0.87
N THR A 16 5.29 -3.67 1.52
CA THR A 16 5.41 -3.68 2.99
C THR A 16 4.22 -2.97 3.63
N TYR A 17 3.79 -1.84 3.07
CA TYR A 17 2.60 -1.11 3.51
C TYR A 17 1.33 -1.97 3.35
N LEU A 18 1.17 -2.62 2.20
CA LEU A 18 0.06 -3.53 1.92
C LEU A 18 0.01 -4.70 2.92
N VAL A 19 1.14 -5.37 3.16
CA VAL A 19 1.27 -6.46 4.13
C VAL A 19 0.93 -5.97 5.54
N THR A 20 1.36 -4.76 5.91
CA THR A 20 1.02 -4.17 7.21
C THR A 20 -0.49 -3.94 7.36
N CYS A 21 -1.15 -3.50 6.29
CA CYS A 21 -2.60 -3.33 6.24
C CYS A 21 -3.34 -4.68 6.41
N LEU A 22 -2.87 -5.73 5.74
CA LEU A 22 -3.42 -7.09 5.77
C LEU A 22 -3.26 -7.77 7.14
N ILE A 23 -2.03 -7.79 7.69
CA ILE A 23 -1.70 -8.55 8.90
C ILE A 23 -2.38 -7.97 10.14
N ARG A 24 -2.37 -6.64 10.28
CA ARG A 24 -2.90 -6.04 11.51
C ARG A 24 -4.43 -5.92 11.52
N GLY A 25 -5.10 -6.20 10.39
CA GLY A 25 -6.43 -5.65 10.15
C GLY A 25 -6.48 -4.15 10.52
N ALA A 26 -5.32 -3.47 10.40
CA ALA A 26 -5.07 -2.14 10.96
C ALA A 26 -6.07 -1.15 10.38
N PHE A 27 -6.50 -1.37 9.14
CA PHE A 27 -7.54 -0.58 8.51
C PHE A 27 -8.88 -0.62 9.26
N TRP A 28 -9.25 -1.78 9.83
CA TRP A 28 -10.52 -1.99 10.54
C TRP A 28 -10.44 -1.66 12.03
N LYS A 29 -9.24 -1.74 12.63
CA LYS A 29 -9.00 -1.47 14.06
C LYS A 29 -8.43 -0.09 14.35
N GLN A 30 -7.80 0.57 13.38
CA GLN A 30 -7.41 1.97 13.52
C GLN A 30 -8.62 2.83 13.25
N ASN A 31 -9.11 3.48 14.31
CA ASN A 31 -9.81 4.74 14.13
C ASN A 31 -8.84 5.67 13.38
N TRP A 32 -9.03 5.88 12.09
CA TRP A 32 -8.33 6.91 11.31
C TRP A 32 -8.86 8.27 11.75
N THR A 33 -8.63 8.60 13.03
CA THR A 33 -9.00 9.86 13.64
C THR A 33 -7.76 10.70 13.78
N ASN A 34 -7.51 11.56 12.80
CA ASN A 34 -6.59 12.67 13.02
C ASN A 34 -7.37 13.70 13.83
N LYS A 35 -7.00 13.90 15.09
CA LYS A 35 -7.50 15.00 15.94
C LYS A 35 -9.04 15.21 15.92
N GLY A 36 -9.83 14.12 15.93
CA GLY A 36 -11.29 14.17 16.10
C GLY A 36 -12.16 14.01 14.85
N GLY A 37 -11.60 13.80 13.65
CA GLY A 37 -12.38 13.52 12.42
C GLY A 37 -12.06 12.17 11.78
N GLN A 38 -13.06 11.45 11.26
CA GLN A 38 -12.88 10.18 10.53
C GLN A 38 -12.39 10.45 9.10
N TRP A 39 -11.23 9.91 8.71
CA TRP A 39 -10.71 10.01 7.33
C TRP A 39 -11.54 9.23 6.31
N VAL A 40 -12.12 8.12 6.74
CA VAL A 40 -12.99 7.26 5.95
C VAL A 40 -14.12 6.86 6.89
N SER A 41 -15.36 6.99 6.42
CA SER A 41 -16.51 6.53 7.22
C SER A 41 -16.39 5.03 7.46
N ARG A 42 -17.03 4.53 8.51
CA ARG A 42 -17.04 3.08 8.79
C ARG A 42 -17.64 2.26 7.64
N GLU A 43 -18.54 2.87 6.87
CA GLU A 43 -19.23 2.29 5.71
C GLU A 43 -18.33 2.29 4.45
N ASP A 44 -17.49 3.32 4.28
CA ASP A 44 -16.56 3.43 3.15
C ASP A 44 -15.24 2.67 3.37
N GLY A 45 -14.95 2.30 4.62
CA GLY A 45 -13.73 1.59 5.02
C GLY A 45 -13.42 0.33 4.20
N PRO A 46 -14.40 -0.56 3.94
CA PRO A 46 -14.20 -1.73 3.09
C PRO A 46 -13.83 -1.38 1.65
N ILE A 47 -14.50 -0.38 1.05
CA ILE A 47 -14.25 0.05 -0.33
C ILE A 47 -12.85 0.66 -0.45
N PHE A 48 -12.51 1.58 0.46
CA PHE A 48 -11.18 2.18 0.50
C PHE A 48 -10.09 1.11 0.66
N TYR A 49 -10.30 0.14 1.55
CA TYR A 49 -9.36 -0.96 1.75
C TYR A 49 -9.13 -1.79 0.48
N ILE A 50 -10.21 -2.14 -0.24
CA ILE A 50 -10.11 -2.85 -1.53
C ILE A 50 -9.33 -2.01 -2.55
N ILE A 51 -9.60 -0.71 -2.64
CA ILE A 51 -8.89 0.20 -3.55
C ILE A 51 -7.39 0.25 -3.22
N MET A 52 -7.03 0.33 -1.94
CA MET A 52 -5.63 0.31 -1.51
C MET A 52 -4.95 -1.01 -1.86
N ILE A 53 -5.63 -2.15 -1.71
CA ILE A 53 -5.08 -3.45 -2.13
C ILE A 53 -4.81 -3.47 -3.62
N LEU A 54 -5.77 -3.04 -4.44
CA LEU A 54 -5.62 -3.03 -5.89
C LEU A 54 -4.49 -2.10 -6.31
N LEU A 55 -4.43 -0.89 -5.72
CA LEU A 55 -3.43 0.12 -6.04
C LEU A 55 -2.02 -0.35 -5.68
N PHE A 56 -1.77 -0.70 -4.41
CA PHE A 56 -0.43 -1.08 -3.96
C PHE A 56 -0.03 -2.48 -4.41
N GLY A 57 -1.00 -3.38 -4.62
CA GLY A 57 -0.78 -4.71 -5.18
C GLY A 57 -0.38 -4.68 -6.66
N ALA A 58 -0.80 -3.66 -7.42
CA ALA A 58 -0.36 -3.45 -8.80
C ALA A 58 0.95 -2.64 -8.86
N LEU A 59 1.04 -1.53 -8.12
CA LEU A 59 2.21 -0.64 -8.14
C LEU A 59 3.48 -1.28 -7.56
N GLY A 60 3.36 -2.02 -6.46
CA GLY A 60 4.51 -2.64 -5.80
C GLY A 60 5.31 -3.57 -6.72
N PRO A 61 4.68 -4.58 -7.33
CA PRO A 61 5.35 -5.46 -8.29
C PRO A 61 5.86 -4.73 -9.53
N PHE A 62 5.09 -3.76 -10.05
CA PHE A 62 5.52 -2.97 -11.21
C PHE A 62 6.84 -2.23 -10.93
N LEU A 63 6.91 -1.49 -9.82
CA LEU A 63 8.11 -0.75 -9.41
C LEU A 63 9.29 -1.67 -9.07
N ILE A 64 9.03 -2.89 -8.58
CA ILE A 64 10.11 -3.87 -8.37
C ILE A 64 10.67 -4.35 -9.71
N LEU A 65 9.81 -4.68 -10.67
CA LEU A 65 10.25 -5.15 -11.98
C LEU A 65 10.99 -4.05 -12.75
N GLU A 66 10.52 -2.81 -12.68
CA GLU A 66 11.19 -1.62 -13.24
C GLU A 66 12.52 -1.34 -12.52
N GLY A 67 12.55 -1.42 -11.19
CA GLY A 67 13.76 -1.24 -10.38
C GLY A 67 14.84 -2.29 -10.65
N LEU A 68 14.43 -3.53 -10.98
CA LEU A 68 15.32 -4.61 -11.39
C LEU A 68 15.68 -4.53 -12.89
N ASN A 69 15.17 -3.56 -13.65
CA ASN A 69 15.36 -3.47 -15.11
C ASN A 69 14.93 -4.76 -15.85
N ILE A 70 13.85 -5.40 -15.39
CA ILE A 70 13.24 -6.58 -16.02
C ILE A 70 12.21 -6.16 -17.08
N ILE A 71 11.49 -5.07 -16.80
CA ILE A 71 10.55 -4.41 -17.71
C ILE A 71 10.96 -2.96 -17.94
#